data_AF-A0A3P9QF80-F1
#
_entry.id   AF-A0A3P9QF80-F1
#
_cell.length_a   1.000
_cell.length_b   1.000
_cell.length_c   1.000
_cell.angle_alpha   90.00
_cell.angle_beta   90.00
_cell.angle_gamma   90.00
#
_symmetry.space_group_name_H-M   'P 1'
#
loop_
_entity.id
_entity.type
_entity.pdbx_description
1 polymer ?
#
loop_
_entity_poly.entity_id
_entity_poly.type
_entity_poly.pdbx_seq_one_letter_code
_entity_poly.pdbx_strand_id
1 'polypeptide(L)'
;MLTGILLANGSISASILTSLYNENLVKEGVSAAFAVKLFKSWINEKDINSVAGSLRKVGMDNRLMELFPANKRSCEHFSKYFTDAGLKELSDFARNQQSIGARKELQKELQEMMSRGDPQKEKIVVLLYKADVLSEEAIMKWYSEAHLAKGKSVFLEQMKKFVEWLKNAEEESESDEEEAD
;
A
#
# COMPACT_ATOMS: atom_id res chain seq x y z
N MET A 1 -11.68 24.84 8.22
CA MET A 1 -11.70 25.39 6.85
C MET A 1 -13.07 25.11 6.24
N LEU A 2 -13.79 26.12 5.75
CA LEU A 2 -15.18 25.97 5.28
C LEU A 2 -15.35 24.84 4.24
N THR A 3 -14.42 24.71 3.28
CA THR A 3 -14.46 23.67 2.25
C THR A 3 -14.48 22.25 2.84
N GLY A 4 -13.74 21.99 3.92
CA GLY A 4 -13.74 20.69 4.59
C GLY A 4 -15.09 20.35 5.23
N ILE A 5 -15.76 21.34 5.82
CA ILE A 5 -17.09 21.18 6.43
C ILE A 5 -18.14 20.92 5.34
N LEU A 6 -18.10 21.69 4.24
CA LEU A 6 -19.02 21.52 3.12
C LEU A 6 -18.87 20.14 2.46
N LEU A 7 -17.64 19.63 2.34
CA LEU A 7 -17.37 18.27 1.87
C LEU A 7 -17.90 17.20 2.85
N ALA A 8 -17.65 17.37 4.15
CA ALA A 8 -18.12 16.46 5.18
C ALA A 8 -19.64 16.30 5.19
N ASN A 9 -20.34 17.41 4.98
CA ASN A 9 -21.80 17.43 4.93
C ASN A 9 -22.38 17.09 3.55
N GLY A 10 -21.53 16.81 2.56
CA GLY A 10 -21.96 16.44 1.20
C GLY A 10 -22.59 17.58 0.42
N SER A 11 -22.44 18.83 0.88
CA SER A 11 -22.91 20.03 0.18
C SER A 11 -22.12 20.30 -1.10
N ILE A 12 -20.87 19.83 -1.16
CA ILE A 12 -20.03 19.85 -2.36
C ILE A 12 -19.41 18.47 -2.59
N SER A 13 -19.23 18.10 -3.85
CA SER A 13 -18.64 16.82 -4.24
C SER A 13 -17.11 16.82 -4.02
N ALA A 14 -16.55 15.67 -3.66
CA ALA A 14 -15.10 15.46 -3.57
C ALA A 14 -14.38 15.60 -4.92
N SER A 15 -15.11 15.66 -6.05
CA SER A 15 -14.52 15.90 -7.38
C SER A 15 -13.73 17.20 -7.47
N ILE A 16 -14.05 18.20 -6.64
CA ILE A 16 -13.31 19.48 -6.58
C ILE A 16 -11.85 19.29 -6.17
N LEU A 17 -11.52 18.21 -5.45
CA LEU A 17 -10.16 17.90 -5.00
C LEU A 17 -9.23 17.52 -6.15
N THR A 18 -9.76 17.27 -7.36
CA THR A 18 -8.95 17.07 -8.57
C THR A 18 -7.96 18.22 -8.79
N SER A 19 -8.37 19.44 -8.45
CA SER A 19 -7.53 20.64 -8.55
C SER A 19 -6.25 20.58 -7.71
N LEU A 20 -6.24 19.81 -6.60
CA LEU A 20 -5.06 19.64 -5.75
C LEU A 20 -3.94 18.86 -6.44
N TYR A 21 -4.24 18.10 -7.48
CA TYR A 21 -3.24 17.32 -8.21
C TYR A 21 -2.62 18.11 -9.39
N ASN A 22 -2.88 19.42 -9.48
CA ASN A 22 -2.22 20.26 -10.47
C ASN A 22 -0.70 20.28 -10.21
N GLU A 23 0.08 20.06 -11.27
CA GLU A 23 1.53 19.89 -11.18
C GLU A 23 2.25 21.09 -10.54
N ASN A 24 1.80 22.32 -10.82
CA ASN A 24 2.41 23.52 -10.25
C ASN A 24 2.14 23.63 -8.75
N LEU A 25 0.90 23.38 -8.33
CA LEU A 25 0.52 23.42 -6.91
C LEU A 25 1.22 22.34 -6.09
N VAL A 26 1.43 21.16 -6.70
CA VAL A 26 2.15 20.05 -6.10
C VAL A 26 3.63 20.38 -5.96
N LYS A 27 4.27 20.92 -7.00
CA LYS A 27 5.67 21.35 -6.99
C LYS A 27 5.96 22.43 -5.94
N GLU A 28 5.04 23.38 -5.78
CA GLU A 28 5.13 24.45 -4.78
C GLU A 28 4.77 24.01 -3.35
N GLY A 29 4.30 22.76 -3.17
CA GLY A 29 3.88 22.24 -1.87
C GLY A 29 2.55 22.80 -1.37
N VAL A 30 1.88 23.64 -2.17
CA VAL A 30 0.58 24.23 -1.85
C VAL A 30 -0.49 23.16 -1.71
N SER A 31 -0.45 22.13 -2.56
CA SER A 31 -1.39 21.01 -2.52
C SER A 31 -1.39 20.30 -1.17
N ALA A 32 -0.21 19.88 -0.69
CA ALA A 32 -0.08 19.19 0.59
C ALA A 32 -0.43 20.10 1.78
N ALA A 33 0.00 21.37 1.77
CA ALA A 33 -0.31 22.33 2.83
C ALA A 33 -1.81 22.63 2.94
N PHE A 34 -2.49 22.76 1.79
CA PHE A 34 -3.93 22.94 1.74
C PHE A 34 -4.68 21.67 2.19
N ALA A 35 -4.25 20.50 1.70
CA ALA A 35 -4.84 19.21 2.07
C ALA A 35 -4.84 19.00 3.58
N VAL A 36 -3.78 19.39 4.29
CA VAL A 36 -3.74 19.34 5.77
C VAL A 36 -4.89 20.13 6.38
N LYS A 37 -5.10 21.39 5.97
CA LYS A 37 -6.16 22.24 6.53
C LYS A 37 -7.55 21.71 6.20
N LEU A 38 -7.71 21.19 4.98
CA LEU A 38 -8.97 20.61 4.49
C LEU A 38 -9.33 19.34 5.26
N PHE A 39 -8.45 18.34 5.28
CA PHE A 39 -8.71 17.05 5.90
C PHE A 39 -8.83 17.15 7.42
N LYS A 40 -8.06 18.03 8.09
CA LYS A 40 -8.29 18.34 9.50
C LYS A 40 -9.71 18.80 9.77
N SER A 41 -10.18 19.74 8.96
CA SER A 41 -11.53 20.29 9.12
C SER A 41 -12.62 19.29 8.79
N TRP A 42 -12.38 18.41 7.81
CA TRP A 42 -13.34 17.37 7.44
C TRP A 42 -13.41 16.30 8.53
N ILE A 43 -12.28 15.77 8.97
CA ILE A 43 -12.21 14.69 9.97
C ILE A 43 -12.77 15.19 11.31
N ASN A 44 -12.47 16.42 11.74
CA ASN A 44 -13.07 16.99 12.95
C ASN A 44 -14.59 17.16 12.85
N GLU A 45 -15.13 17.43 11.67
CA GLU A 45 -16.58 17.58 11.47
C GLU A 45 -17.31 16.23 11.47
N LYS A 46 -16.64 15.18 10.98
CA LYS A 46 -17.18 13.81 10.95
C LYS A 46 -16.14 12.79 11.40
N ASP A 47 -15.50 12.13 10.44
CA ASP A 47 -14.50 11.09 10.68
C ASP A 47 -13.73 10.77 9.38
N ILE A 48 -12.73 9.90 9.50
CA ILE A 48 -11.97 9.38 8.37
C ILE A 48 -12.82 8.54 7.41
N ASN A 49 -13.89 7.88 7.88
CA ASN A 49 -14.74 7.04 7.04
C ASN A 49 -15.55 7.88 6.04
N SER A 50 -16.00 9.07 6.45
CA SER A 50 -16.65 10.06 5.59
C SER A 50 -15.72 10.53 4.47
N VAL A 51 -14.45 10.79 4.80
CA VAL A 51 -13.41 11.13 3.82
C VAL A 51 -13.20 9.96 2.85
N ALA A 52 -12.93 8.76 3.38
CA ALA A 52 -12.67 7.57 2.59
C ALA A 52 -13.82 7.23 1.63
N GLY A 53 -15.06 7.25 2.11
CA GLY A 53 -16.25 6.99 1.31
C GLY A 53 -16.44 8.02 0.20
N SER A 54 -16.15 9.29 0.47
CA SER A 54 -16.29 10.37 -0.50
C SER A 54 -15.19 10.34 -1.57
N LEU A 55 -13.94 10.06 -1.18
CA LEU A 55 -12.83 9.88 -2.12
C LEU A 55 -13.02 8.67 -3.03
N ARG A 56 -13.49 7.54 -2.47
CA ARG A 56 -13.78 6.32 -3.24
C ARG A 56 -14.86 6.53 -4.29
N LYS A 57 -15.93 7.27 -3.96
CA LYS A 57 -17.01 7.61 -4.92
C LYS A 57 -16.51 8.36 -6.15
N VAL A 58 -15.44 9.13 -6.01
CA VAL A 58 -14.85 9.91 -7.11
C VAL A 58 -13.53 9.32 -7.63
N GLY A 59 -13.15 8.11 -7.18
CA GLY A 59 -11.93 7.42 -7.63
C GLY A 59 -10.62 8.09 -7.22
N MET A 60 -10.59 8.83 -6.10
CA MET A 60 -9.40 9.55 -5.61
C MET A 60 -8.73 8.90 -4.41
N ASP A 61 -9.28 7.80 -3.88
CA ASP A 61 -8.74 7.11 -2.71
C ASP A 61 -7.30 6.62 -2.90
N ASN A 62 -6.91 6.24 -4.12
CA ASN A 62 -5.54 5.81 -4.44
C ASN A 62 -4.59 6.95 -4.84
N ARG A 63 -5.06 8.20 -4.90
CA ARG A 63 -4.31 9.34 -5.46
C ARG A 63 -3.70 10.25 -4.40
N LEU A 64 -3.87 9.93 -3.11
CA LEU A 64 -3.38 10.78 -2.01
C LEU A 64 -1.86 11.05 -2.09
N MET A 65 -1.07 10.11 -2.60
CA MET A 65 0.36 10.29 -2.82
C MET A 65 0.69 11.39 -3.84
N GLU A 66 -0.23 11.66 -4.78
CA GLU A 66 -0.03 12.68 -5.81
C GLU A 66 -0.09 14.11 -5.25
N LEU A 67 -0.47 14.30 -3.99
CA LEU A 67 -0.35 15.59 -3.29
C LEU A 67 1.11 16.06 -3.16
N PHE A 68 2.06 15.14 -3.31
CA PHE A 68 3.48 15.43 -3.27
C PHE A 68 4.14 15.30 -4.66
N PRO A 69 5.24 16.04 -4.89
CA PRO A 69 6.09 15.85 -6.07
C PRO A 69 6.58 14.40 -6.18
N ALA A 70 6.82 13.93 -7.40
CA ALA A 70 7.20 12.53 -7.68
C ALA A 70 8.38 12.02 -6.84
N ASN A 71 9.37 12.87 -6.59
CA ASN A 71 10.56 12.56 -5.78
C ASN A 71 10.28 12.46 -4.25
N LYS A 72 9.05 12.69 -3.80
CA LYS A 72 8.64 12.64 -2.39
C LYS A 72 7.43 11.73 -2.14
N ARG A 73 7.04 10.92 -3.13
CA ARG A 73 5.88 10.00 -3.02
C ARG A 73 6.28 8.68 -2.37
N SER A 74 6.60 8.73 -1.08
CA SER A 74 6.84 7.53 -0.27
C SER A 74 5.87 7.44 0.90
N CYS A 75 5.60 6.21 1.36
CA CYS A 75 4.78 5.93 2.54
C CYS A 75 5.31 6.64 3.77
N GLU A 76 6.62 6.67 3.93
CA GLU A 76 7.33 7.25 5.06
C GLU A 76 7.17 8.77 5.05
N HIS A 77 7.35 9.40 3.88
CA HIS A 77 7.21 10.85 3.75
C HIS A 77 5.76 11.28 3.99
N PHE A 78 4.80 10.60 3.36
CA PHE A 78 3.37 10.88 3.54
C PHE A 78 2.98 10.74 5.02
N SER A 79 3.33 9.61 5.63
CA SER A 79 2.98 9.31 7.01
C SER A 79 3.58 10.31 7.98
N LYS A 80 4.86 10.66 7.83
CA LYS A 80 5.52 11.66 8.66
C LYS A 80 4.84 13.03 8.50
N TYR A 81 4.68 13.50 7.27
CA TYR A 81 4.13 14.84 7.01
C TYR A 81 2.73 15.02 7.58
N PHE A 82 1.83 14.06 7.36
CA PHE A 82 0.46 14.15 7.86
C PHE A 82 0.35 13.83 9.35
N THR A 83 1.18 12.94 9.90
CA THR A 83 1.19 12.66 11.35
C THR A 83 1.75 13.83 12.14
N ASP A 84 2.82 14.48 11.69
CA ASP A 84 3.37 15.70 12.30
C ASP A 84 2.36 16.86 12.26
N ALA A 85 1.50 16.85 11.24
CA ALA A 85 0.36 17.74 11.18
C ALA A 85 -0.81 17.32 12.09
N GLY A 86 -0.79 16.19 12.78
CA GLY A 86 -1.92 15.72 13.62
C GLY A 86 -3.03 15.00 12.83
N LEU A 87 -2.71 14.49 11.64
CA LEU A 87 -3.59 13.70 10.76
C LEU A 87 -3.11 12.25 10.67
N LYS A 88 -2.90 11.61 11.82
CA LYS A 88 -2.47 10.21 11.88
C LYS A 88 -3.47 9.26 11.21
N GLU A 89 -4.77 9.47 11.42
CA GLU A 89 -5.82 8.64 10.82
C GLU A 89 -5.80 8.66 9.28
N LEU A 90 -5.47 9.81 8.69
CA LEU A 90 -5.32 9.93 7.23
C LEU A 90 -4.06 9.20 6.75
N SER A 91 -2.98 9.24 7.54
CA SER A 91 -1.74 8.51 7.26
C SER A 91 -1.98 7.00 7.27
N ASP A 92 -2.65 6.50 8.31
CA ASP A 92 -3.02 5.09 8.43
C ASP A 92 -3.95 4.64 7.30
N PHE A 93 -4.92 5.50 6.93
CA PHE A 93 -5.79 5.26 5.78
C PHE A 93 -5.02 5.13 4.47
N ALA A 94 -4.13 6.08 4.15
CA ALA A 94 -3.36 6.06 2.91
C ALA A 94 -2.49 4.81 2.79
N ARG A 95 -1.82 4.41 3.88
CA ARG A 95 -1.01 3.17 3.94
C ARG A 95 -1.87 1.92 3.72
N ASN A 96 -3.02 1.82 4.38
CA ASN A 96 -3.94 0.70 4.20
C ASN A 96 -4.53 0.66 2.79
N GLN A 97 -4.80 1.81 2.19
CA GLN A 97 -5.34 1.87 0.84
C GLN A 97 -4.31 1.41 -0.20
N GLN A 98 -3.03 1.73 -0.01
CA GLN A 98 -1.96 1.23 -0.87
C GLN A 98 -1.79 -0.28 -0.79
N SER A 99 -1.86 -0.87 0.41
CA SER A 99 -1.80 -2.34 0.57
C SER A 99 -3.02 -3.04 -0.04
N ILE A 100 -4.21 -2.45 0.10
CA ILE A 100 -5.44 -2.96 -0.56
C ILE A 100 -5.34 -2.84 -2.08
N GLY A 101 -4.82 -1.74 -2.61
CA GLY A 101 -4.61 -1.52 -4.04
C GLY A 101 -3.64 -2.53 -4.63
N ALA A 102 -2.47 -2.71 -4.00
CA ALA A 102 -1.48 -3.71 -4.40
C ALA A 102 -2.07 -5.13 -4.39
N ARG A 103 -2.84 -5.49 -3.35
CA ARG A 103 -3.53 -6.79 -3.28
C ARG A 103 -4.54 -6.99 -4.39
N LYS A 104 -5.33 -5.98 -4.74
CA LYS A 104 -6.33 -6.07 -5.83
C LYS A 104 -5.67 -6.20 -7.19
N GLU A 105 -4.62 -5.43 -7.45
CA GLU A 105 -3.89 -5.53 -8.73
C GLU A 105 -3.23 -6.90 -8.84
N LEU A 106 -2.57 -7.37 -7.78
CA LEU A 106 -2.00 -8.71 -7.72
C LEU A 106 -3.08 -9.79 -7.91
N GLN A 107 -4.23 -9.66 -7.26
CA GLN A 107 -5.35 -10.60 -7.45
C GLN A 107 -5.79 -10.67 -8.92
N LYS A 108 -5.86 -9.53 -9.60
CA LYS A 108 -6.22 -9.46 -11.02
C LYS A 108 -5.14 -10.11 -11.89
N GLU A 109 -3.87 -9.80 -11.66
CA GLU A 109 -2.75 -10.41 -12.38
C GLU A 109 -2.73 -11.94 -12.20
N LEU A 110 -2.95 -12.42 -10.98
CA LEU A 110 -3.09 -13.85 -10.66
C LEU A 110 -4.28 -14.48 -11.39
N GLN A 111 -5.44 -13.82 -11.43
CA GLN A 111 -6.61 -14.29 -12.17
C GLN A 111 -6.32 -14.40 -13.66
N GLU A 112 -5.67 -13.41 -14.25
CA GLU A 112 -5.28 -13.43 -15.66
C GLU A 112 -4.27 -14.56 -15.96
N MET A 113 -3.28 -14.77 -15.09
CA MET A 113 -2.32 -15.87 -15.23
C MET A 113 -2.99 -17.24 -15.14
N MET A 114 -3.96 -17.42 -14.22
CA MET A 114 -4.75 -18.64 -14.12
C MET A 114 -5.61 -18.87 -15.37
N SER A 115 -6.21 -17.82 -15.94
CA SER A 115 -6.96 -17.90 -17.21
C SER A 115 -6.10 -18.29 -18.41
N ARG A 116 -4.81 -17.95 -18.39
CA ARG A 116 -3.83 -18.33 -19.43
C ARG A 116 -3.36 -19.79 -19.31
N GLY A 117 -3.69 -20.48 -18.22
CA GLY A 117 -3.38 -21.91 -18.04
C GLY A 117 -1.92 -22.21 -17.69
N ASP A 118 -1.14 -21.21 -17.29
CA ASP A 118 0.28 -21.36 -16.97
C ASP A 118 0.47 -21.91 -15.54
N PRO A 119 1.04 -23.12 -15.33
CA PRO A 119 1.21 -23.69 -14.01
C PRO A 119 2.46 -23.11 -13.33
N GLN A 120 2.42 -21.83 -12.95
CA GLN A 120 3.55 -21.12 -12.33
C GLN A 120 3.26 -20.77 -10.87
N LYS A 121 2.98 -21.80 -10.06
CA LYS A 121 2.63 -21.66 -8.63
C LYS A 121 3.75 -21.01 -7.80
N GLU A 122 5.02 -21.23 -8.16
CA GLU A 122 6.17 -20.55 -7.56
C GLU A 122 6.08 -19.03 -7.75
N LYS A 123 5.80 -18.57 -8.97
CA LYS A 123 5.67 -17.12 -9.26
C LYS A 123 4.55 -16.47 -8.45
N ILE A 124 3.45 -17.19 -8.20
CA ILE A 124 2.36 -16.71 -7.34
C ILE A 124 2.88 -16.38 -5.93
N VAL A 125 3.67 -17.29 -5.34
CA VAL A 125 4.21 -17.07 -3.99
C VAL A 125 5.25 -15.95 -3.99
N VAL A 126 6.13 -15.90 -5.00
CA VAL A 126 7.11 -14.80 -5.15
C VAL A 126 6.43 -13.45 -5.26
N LEU A 127 5.34 -13.35 -6.03
CA LEU A 127 4.59 -12.10 -6.17
C LEU A 127 3.89 -11.70 -4.86
N LEU A 128 3.33 -12.67 -4.12
CA LEU A 128 2.71 -12.42 -2.81
C LEU A 128 3.73 -11.98 -1.75
N TYR A 129 4.95 -12.53 -1.78
CA TYR A 129 6.07 -12.09 -0.95
C TYR A 129 6.47 -10.65 -1.28
N LYS A 130 6.74 -10.37 -2.56
CA LYS A 130 7.13 -9.02 -3.04
C LYS A 130 6.07 -7.94 -2.78
N ALA A 131 4.80 -8.33 -2.70
CA ALA A 131 3.69 -7.43 -2.42
C ALA A 131 3.41 -7.25 -0.91
N ASP A 132 4.29 -7.77 -0.03
CA ASP A 132 4.15 -7.70 1.42
C ASP A 132 2.83 -8.32 1.93
N VAL A 133 2.37 -9.36 1.22
CA VAL A 133 1.14 -10.12 1.54
C VAL A 133 1.49 -11.38 2.34
N LEU A 134 2.62 -12.01 2.02
CA LEU A 134 3.16 -13.16 2.74
C LEU A 134 4.51 -12.78 3.34
N SER A 135 4.64 -12.94 4.67
CA SER A 135 5.94 -12.80 5.32
C SER A 135 6.82 -14.00 5.02
N GLU A 136 8.12 -13.81 5.17
CA GLU A 136 9.11 -14.87 5.06
C GLU A 136 8.81 -16.02 6.05
N GLU A 137 8.52 -15.71 7.31
CA GLU A 137 8.25 -16.74 8.31
C GLU A 137 7.01 -17.57 7.94
N ALA A 138 5.99 -16.94 7.34
CA ALA A 138 4.78 -17.64 6.89
C ALA A 138 5.09 -18.61 5.73
N ILE A 139 5.94 -18.21 4.78
CA ILE A 139 6.38 -19.04 3.65
C ILE A 139 7.22 -20.20 4.18
N MET A 140 8.17 -19.91 5.07
CA MET A 140 9.07 -20.88 5.68
C MET A 140 8.32 -21.93 6.50
N LYS A 141 7.39 -21.49 7.35
CA LYS A 141 6.53 -22.37 8.14
C LYS A 141 5.64 -23.25 7.25
N TRP A 142 5.08 -22.71 6.18
CA TRP A 142 4.27 -23.50 5.25
C TRP A 142 5.12 -24.57 4.53
N TYR A 143 6.34 -24.21 4.12
CA TYR A 143 7.26 -25.11 3.44
C TYR A 143 7.67 -26.27 4.36
N SER A 144 7.98 -25.99 5.64
CA SER A 144 8.46 -26.97 6.63
C SER A 144 7.34 -27.77 7.31
N GLU A 145 6.20 -27.16 7.69
CA GLU A 145 5.26 -27.76 8.66
C GLU A 145 3.90 -28.19 8.09
N ALA A 146 3.47 -27.76 6.89
CA ALA A 146 2.10 -28.02 6.44
C ALA A 146 1.89 -29.40 5.78
N HIS A 147 1.12 -30.31 6.40
CA HIS A 147 0.84 -31.66 5.90
C HIS A 147 -0.48 -31.76 5.12
N LEU A 148 -0.45 -31.61 3.78
CA LEU A 148 -1.53 -32.03 2.88
C LEU A 148 -1.00 -33.06 1.89
N ALA A 149 -1.60 -34.26 1.89
CA ALA A 149 -1.04 -35.46 1.28
C ALA A 149 -1.07 -35.50 -0.27
N LYS A 150 -1.73 -34.54 -0.95
CA LYS A 150 -1.98 -34.61 -2.40
C LYS A 150 -1.42 -33.38 -3.14
N GLY A 151 -0.49 -33.62 -4.07
CA GLY A 151 0.07 -32.57 -4.96
C GLY A 151 1.20 -31.71 -4.38
N LYS A 152 1.63 -31.96 -3.13
CA LYS A 152 2.68 -31.17 -2.43
C LYS A 152 4.10 -31.41 -2.97
N SER A 153 4.46 -32.63 -3.38
CA SER A 153 5.83 -32.95 -3.82
C SER A 153 6.29 -32.10 -5.01
N VAL A 154 5.43 -31.93 -6.01
CA VAL A 154 5.69 -31.08 -7.18
C VAL A 154 5.85 -29.61 -6.77
N PHE A 155 5.05 -29.15 -5.82
CA PHE A 155 5.07 -27.75 -5.40
C PHE A 155 6.23 -27.42 -4.46
N LEU A 156 6.61 -28.33 -3.56
CA LEU A 156 7.83 -28.19 -2.76
C LEU A 156 9.09 -28.14 -3.64
N GLU A 157 9.16 -28.98 -4.66
CA GLU A 157 10.29 -28.97 -5.60
C GLU A 157 10.37 -27.64 -6.37
N GLN A 158 9.23 -27.09 -6.79
CA GLN A 158 9.16 -25.77 -7.42
C GLN A 158 9.58 -24.64 -6.47
N MET A 159 9.18 -24.72 -5.20
CA MET A 159 9.48 -23.70 -4.19
C MET A 159 10.91 -23.77 -3.64
N LYS A 160 11.63 -24.87 -3.87
CA LYS A 160 12.93 -25.14 -3.27
C LYS A 160 13.95 -24.03 -3.54
N LYS A 161 14.08 -23.59 -4.80
CA LYS A 161 15.01 -22.52 -5.19
C LYS A 161 14.67 -21.18 -4.53
N PHE A 162 13.39 -20.84 -4.46
CA PHE A 162 12.94 -19.60 -3.83
C PHE A 162 13.15 -19.62 -2.31
N VAL A 163 12.89 -20.75 -1.65
CA VAL A 163 13.13 -20.92 -0.20
C VAL A 163 14.62 -20.91 0.13
N GLU A 164 15.46 -21.51 -0.71
CA GLU A 164 16.92 -21.46 -0.56
C GLU A 164 17.44 -20.03 -0.75
N TRP A 165 16.88 -19.28 -1.71
CA TRP A 165 17.17 -17.85 -1.86
C TRP A 165 16.77 -17.02 -0.64
N LEU A 166 15.57 -17.26 -0.06
CA LEU A 166 15.12 -16.56 1.15
C LEU A 166 16.11 -16.75 2.32
N LYS A 167 16.48 -18.01 2.60
CA LYS A 167 17.45 -18.34 3.66
C LYS A 167 18.81 -17.67 3.47
N ASN A 168 19.33 -17.67 2.24
CA ASN A 168 20.65 -17.11 1.97
C ASN A 168 20.64 -15.56 1.98
N ALA A 169 19.49 -14.95 1.68
CA ALA A 169 19.34 -13.49 1.76
C ALA A 169 19.40 -12.99 3.22
N GLU A 170 19.00 -13.83 4.19
CA GLU A 170 19.12 -13.55 5.62
C GLU A 170 20.60 -13.63 6.08
N GLU A 171 21.33 -14.67 5.65
CA GLU A 171 22.76 -14.86 5.97
C GLU A 171 23.68 -13.73 5.44
N GLU A 172 23.38 -13.14 4.28
CA GLU A 172 24.11 -11.96 3.77
C GLU A 172 23.82 -10.68 4.58
N SER A 173 22.67 -10.58 5.25
CA SER A 173 22.33 -9.41 6.07
C SER A 173 22.82 -9.48 7.52
N GLU A 174 22.94 -10.69 8.09
CA GLU A 174 23.53 -10.87 9.43
C GLU A 174 25.07 -10.80 9.42
N SER A 175 25.72 -11.18 8.30
CA SER A 175 27.18 -11.12 8.18
C SER A 175 27.74 -9.69 7.99
N ASP A 176 26.90 -8.73 7.59
CA ASP A 176 27.26 -7.30 7.52
C ASP A 176 27.12 -6.58 8.88
N GLU A 177 26.46 -7.18 9.88
CA GLU A 177 26.33 -6.61 11.24
C GLU A 177 27.46 -7.06 12.20
N GLU A 178 28.18 -8.16 11.91
CA GLU A 178 29.29 -8.65 12.74
C GLU A 178 30.67 -8.05 12.40
N GLU A 179 30.82 -7.27 11.33
CA GLU A 179 32.07 -6.55 10.99
C GLU A 179 32.13 -5.10 11.51
N ALA A 180 31.17 -4.70 12.35
CA ALA A 180 31.13 -3.37 12.99
C ALA A 180 31.30 -3.45 14.52
N ASP A 181 32.42 -3.99 15.00
CA ASP A 181 32.95 -3.73 16.36
C ASP A 181 34.46 -3.45 16.33
#